data_AF-A0A963XTE6-F1
#
_entry.id   AF-A0A963XTE6-F1
#
_cell.length_a   1.000
_cell.length_b   1.000
_cell.length_c   1.000
_cell.angle_alpha   90.00
_cell.angle_beta   90.00
_cell.angle_gamma   90.00
#
_symmetry.space_group_name_H-M   'P 1'
#
loop_
_entity.id
_entity.type
_entity.pdbx_description
1 polymer ?
#
loop_
_entity_poly.entity_id
_entity_poly.type
_entity_poly.pdbx_seq_one_letter_code
_entity_poly.pdbx_strand_id
1 'polypeptide(L)'
;MNGSGRRCDGAGGSGPMARGADTVEWPTLLLVAACYALWAAATTWAATLWLPLALVVLTLAVTLHSSIQHEVLHGHPFRSRRLNEALVFLPVGLFFPYGRFRDLHLAHHRDERLTDPYDDPESNFLDPKVWAGLPRWRQRLLRFNNTLLGRMAIGPALSIVAILRDDARAIRRGDRRIARDWALHLAGLGLVGLWIAAAPIPLWGYILSAYLGMSLLKIRTFLEHR
;
A
#
# COMPACT_ATOMS: atom_id res chain seq x y z
N MET A 1 -40.99 -25.04 -41.15
CA MET A 1 -41.24 -26.48 -40.87
C MET A 1 -39.92 -27.03 -40.36
N ASN A 2 -39.66 -27.50 -39.13
CA ASN A 2 -40.35 -27.78 -37.87
C ASN A 2 -39.29 -27.47 -36.77
N GLY A 3 -39.54 -26.99 -35.56
CA GLY A 3 -40.72 -27.14 -34.72
C GLY A 3 -40.66 -28.43 -33.89
N SER A 4 -39.87 -28.49 -32.81
CA SER A 4 -40.20 -29.32 -31.62
C SER A 4 -39.30 -28.97 -30.42
N GLY A 5 -39.89 -28.33 -29.42
CA GLY A 5 -39.29 -28.24 -28.10
C GLY A 5 -39.50 -29.52 -27.29
N ARG A 6 -38.64 -29.71 -26.28
CA ARG A 6 -38.99 -30.43 -25.04
C ARG A 6 -38.30 -29.76 -23.87
N ARG A 7 -39.12 -29.16 -23.01
CA ARG A 7 -38.82 -28.98 -21.59
C ARG A 7 -39.00 -30.34 -20.92
N CYS A 8 -38.10 -30.66 -19.99
CA CYS A 8 -38.39 -31.54 -18.87
C CYS A 8 -37.99 -30.78 -17.61
N ASP A 9 -38.99 -30.48 -16.79
CA ASP A 9 -38.88 -29.96 -15.44
C ASP A 9 -38.44 -31.07 -14.47
N GLY A 10 -37.79 -30.65 -13.37
CA GLY A 10 -37.88 -31.33 -12.09
C GLY A 10 -36.66 -32.16 -11.67
N ALA A 11 -35.91 -31.65 -10.69
CA ALA A 11 -36.05 -32.09 -9.29
C ALA A 11 -34.76 -31.85 -8.48
N GLY A 12 -34.94 -31.29 -7.29
CA GLY A 12 -34.27 -31.79 -6.08
C GLY A 12 -32.80 -31.44 -5.91
N GLY A 13 -32.54 -30.24 -5.41
CA GLY A 13 -31.21 -29.87 -4.97
C GLY A 13 -31.17 -28.53 -4.25
N SER A 14 -32.09 -28.31 -3.31
CA SER A 14 -31.92 -27.30 -2.26
C SER A 14 -30.72 -27.68 -1.40
N GLY A 15 -29.52 -27.51 -1.93
CA GLY A 15 -28.32 -27.45 -1.11
C GLY A 15 -28.53 -26.30 -0.14
N PRO A 16 -28.18 -26.45 1.15
CA PRO A 16 -28.19 -25.31 2.04
C PRO A 16 -27.27 -24.28 1.39
N MET A 17 -27.85 -23.15 0.95
CA MET A 17 -27.11 -21.90 0.94
C MET A 17 -26.67 -21.75 2.39
N ALA A 18 -25.46 -22.23 2.69
CA ALA A 18 -24.75 -21.88 3.89
C ALA A 18 -24.68 -20.35 3.81
N ARG A 19 -25.60 -19.71 4.53
CA ARG A 19 -25.57 -18.29 4.85
C ARG A 19 -24.27 -18.11 5.58
N GLY A 20 -23.20 -17.86 4.82
CA GLY A 20 -21.88 -17.56 5.35
C GLY A 20 -22.06 -16.33 6.21
N ALA A 21 -21.97 -16.53 7.52
CA ALA A 21 -22.29 -15.57 8.54
C ALA A 21 -21.65 -14.21 8.25
N ASP A 22 -22.34 -13.14 8.63
CA ASP A 22 -21.91 -11.74 8.57
C ASP A 22 -20.76 -11.45 9.55
N THR A 23 -19.69 -12.24 9.50
CA THR A 23 -18.64 -12.20 10.52
C THR A 23 -17.61 -11.16 10.13
N VAL A 24 -17.75 -10.00 10.76
CA VAL A 24 -16.69 -9.01 10.89
C VAL A 24 -15.46 -9.66 11.52
N GLU A 25 -14.29 -9.46 10.90
CA GLU A 25 -13.02 -9.95 11.46
C GLU A 25 -12.51 -9.03 12.56
N TRP A 26 -12.96 -9.30 13.79
CA TRP A 26 -12.55 -8.57 14.99
C TRP A 26 -11.04 -8.46 15.21
N PRO A 27 -10.19 -9.47 14.91
CA PRO A 27 -8.74 -9.33 15.06
C PRO A 27 -8.16 -8.18 14.23
N THR A 28 -8.60 -8.06 12.96
CA THR A 28 -8.16 -7.00 12.05
C THR A 28 -8.65 -5.63 12.55
N LEU A 29 -9.88 -5.53 13.07
CA LEU A 29 -10.38 -4.28 13.66
C LEU A 29 -9.60 -3.86 14.91
N LEU A 30 -9.28 -4.81 15.79
CA LEU A 30 -8.45 -4.54 16.97
C LEU A 30 -7.05 -4.09 16.55
N LEU A 31 -6.49 -4.68 15.50
CA LEU A 31 -5.19 -4.28 14.96
C LEU A 31 -5.22 -2.87 14.35
N VAL A 32 -6.28 -2.51 13.63
CA VAL A 32 -6.53 -1.15 13.14
C VAL A 32 -6.60 -0.17 14.30
N ALA A 33 -7.39 -0.46 15.33
CA ALA A 33 -7.54 0.40 16.50
C ALA A 33 -6.21 0.57 17.24
N ALA A 34 -5.47 -0.52 17.47
CA ALA A 34 -4.16 -0.50 18.11
C ALA A 34 -3.13 0.30 17.28
N CYS A 35 -3.14 0.16 15.96
CA CYS A 35 -2.27 0.90 15.06
C CYS A 35 -2.50 2.42 15.17
N TYR A 36 -3.76 2.88 15.10
CA TYR A 36 -4.07 4.30 15.27
C TYR A 36 -3.80 4.82 16.69
N ALA A 37 -4.01 4.00 17.72
CA ALA A 37 -3.66 4.35 19.09
C ALA A 37 -2.14 4.52 19.26
N LEU A 38 -1.33 3.60 18.71
CA LEU A 38 0.12 3.69 18.71
C LEU A 38 0.60 4.92 17.94
N TRP A 39 0.01 5.21 16.78
CA TRP A 39 0.31 6.40 15.99
C TRP A 39 0.00 7.70 16.76
N ALA A 40 -1.20 7.79 17.35
CA ALA A 40 -1.59 8.95 18.15
C ALA A 40 -0.68 9.11 19.36
N ALA A 41 -0.35 8.02 20.06
CA ALA A 41 0.52 8.05 21.22
C ALA A 41 1.97 8.40 20.89
N ALA A 42 2.48 7.90 19.78
CA ALA A 42 3.82 8.23 19.29
C ALA A 42 3.92 9.72 18.96
N THR A 43 2.94 10.26 18.26
CA THR A 43 2.94 11.66 17.81
C THR A 43 2.69 12.66 18.95
N THR A 44 2.13 12.23 20.08
CA THR A 44 1.76 13.08 21.22
C THR A 44 2.56 12.79 22.50
N TRP A 45 2.13 11.82 23.31
CA TRP A 45 2.74 11.53 24.62
C TRP A 45 4.20 11.09 24.50
N ALA A 46 4.50 10.16 23.59
CA ALA A 46 5.88 9.67 23.43
C ALA A 46 6.81 10.77 22.92
N ALA A 47 6.36 11.61 21.98
CA ALA A 47 7.16 12.71 21.45
C ALA A 47 7.50 13.76 22.52
N THR A 48 6.58 14.00 23.46
CA THR A 48 6.82 14.89 24.62
C THR A 48 7.76 14.26 25.63
N LEU A 49 7.64 12.96 25.86
CA LEU A 49 8.44 12.23 26.85
C LEU A 49 9.88 12.02 26.38
N TRP A 50 10.06 11.44 25.18
CA TRP A 50 11.36 11.11 24.61
C TRP A 50 11.25 10.91 23.10
N LEU A 51 11.75 11.89 22.33
CA LEU A 51 11.63 11.91 20.87
C LEU A 51 12.15 10.62 20.19
N PRO A 52 13.31 10.03 20.53
CA PRO A 52 13.75 8.76 19.95
C PRO A 52 12.74 7.62 20.08
N LEU A 53 12.10 7.46 21.25
CA LEU A 53 11.05 6.44 21.43
C LEU A 53 9.86 6.73 20.52
N ALA A 54 9.44 7.99 20.42
CA ALA A 54 8.38 8.39 19.50
C ALA A 54 8.70 8.01 18.06
N LEU A 55 9.93 8.25 17.59
CA LEU A 55 10.35 7.91 16.23
C LEU A 55 10.32 6.39 15.99
N VAL A 56 10.76 5.59 16.94
CA VAL A 56 10.70 4.11 16.85
C VAL A 56 9.26 3.62 16.82
N VAL A 57 8.41 4.05 17.76
CA VAL A 57 7.01 3.64 17.82
C VAL A 57 6.25 4.10 16.58
N LEU A 58 6.49 5.32 16.10
CA LEU A 58 5.88 5.83 14.87
C LEU A 58 6.31 5.03 13.64
N THR A 59 7.59 4.67 13.54
CA THR A 59 8.11 3.83 12.44
C THR A 59 7.40 2.47 12.42
N LEU A 60 7.24 1.85 13.59
CA LEU A 60 6.52 0.58 13.72
C LEU A 60 5.03 0.73 13.42
N ALA A 61 4.39 1.81 13.87
CA ALA A 61 2.99 2.09 13.59
C ALA A 61 2.75 2.30 12.09
N VAL A 62 3.61 3.03 11.38
CA VAL A 62 3.56 3.20 9.92
C VAL A 62 3.75 1.85 9.21
N THR A 63 4.72 1.05 9.65
CA THR A 63 4.97 -0.29 9.09
C THR A 63 3.74 -1.18 9.25
N LEU A 64 3.17 -1.21 10.46
CA LEU A 64 1.95 -1.96 10.76
C LEU A 64 0.76 -1.46 9.95
N HIS A 65 0.60 -0.14 9.79
CA HIS A 65 -0.46 0.46 8.98
C HIS A 65 -0.39 -0.03 7.54
N SER A 66 0.81 -0.09 6.95
CA SER A 66 0.99 -0.64 5.60
C SER A 66 0.64 -2.12 5.51
N SER A 67 0.95 -2.92 6.53
CA SER A 67 0.53 -4.33 6.59
C SER A 67 -1.00 -4.46 6.70
N ILE A 68 -1.65 -3.58 7.46
CA ILE A 68 -3.12 -3.53 7.54
C ILE A 68 -3.70 -3.12 6.19
N GLN A 69 -3.09 -2.17 5.49
CA GLN A 69 -3.50 -1.79 4.14
C GLN A 69 -3.44 -2.97 3.16
N HIS A 70 -2.44 -3.84 3.30
CA HIS A 70 -2.31 -5.10 2.55
C HIS A 70 -3.46 -6.08 2.83
N GLU A 71 -3.84 -6.27 4.09
CA GLU A 71 -5.02 -7.10 4.40
C GLU A 71 -6.33 -6.47 3.90
N VAL A 72 -6.44 -5.14 4.04
CA VAL A 72 -7.63 -4.38 3.63
C VAL A 72 -7.85 -4.42 2.12
N LEU A 73 -6.79 -4.40 1.30
CA LEU A 73 -6.93 -4.56 -0.16
C LEU A 73 -7.41 -5.95 -0.59
N HIS A 74 -7.26 -6.97 0.26
CA HIS A 74 -7.79 -8.31 0.02
C HIS A 74 -9.28 -8.44 0.41
N GLY A 75 -9.89 -7.40 0.95
CA GLY A 75 -11.31 -7.36 1.27
C GLY A 75 -11.65 -7.61 2.73
N HIS A 76 -10.66 -7.54 3.63
CA HIS A 76 -10.87 -7.62 5.07
C HIS A 76 -10.99 -6.23 5.71
N PRO A 77 -11.63 -6.06 6.88
CA PRO A 77 -12.38 -7.06 7.65
C PRO A 77 -13.87 -7.17 7.28
N PHE A 78 -14.39 -6.26 6.46
CA PHE A 78 -15.79 -6.23 6.03
C PHE A 78 -15.94 -6.68 4.57
N ARG A 79 -17.08 -7.26 4.22
CA ARG A 79 -17.42 -7.54 2.81
C ARG A 79 -17.54 -6.26 1.96
N SER A 80 -17.83 -5.13 2.61
CA SER A 80 -17.95 -3.83 1.95
C SER A 80 -16.58 -3.18 1.79
N ARG A 81 -16.11 -3.14 0.55
CA ARG A 81 -14.88 -2.44 0.18
C ARG A 81 -14.85 -1.00 0.68
N ARG A 82 -15.96 -0.25 0.58
CA ARG A 82 -16.00 1.15 1.04
C ARG A 82 -15.73 1.28 2.54
N LEU A 83 -16.22 0.33 3.35
CA LEU A 83 -15.97 0.33 4.78
C LEU A 83 -14.52 -0.01 5.08
N ASN A 84 -13.93 -0.99 4.38
CA ASN A 84 -12.52 -1.33 4.56
C ASN A 84 -11.62 -0.15 4.18
N GLU A 85 -11.87 0.48 3.03
CA GLU A 85 -11.10 1.63 2.56
C GLU A 85 -11.21 2.82 3.52
N ALA A 86 -12.36 3.01 4.17
CA ALA A 86 -12.53 4.04 5.19
C ALA A 86 -11.64 3.80 6.42
N LEU A 87 -11.39 2.54 6.81
CA LEU A 87 -10.49 2.21 7.94
C LEU A 87 -9.05 2.64 7.70
N VAL A 88 -8.60 2.65 6.45
CA VAL A 88 -7.20 2.97 6.08
C VAL A 88 -7.09 4.25 5.26
N PHE A 89 -8.15 5.07 5.28
CA PHE A 89 -8.24 6.30 4.51
C PHE A 89 -7.15 7.31 4.89
N LEU A 90 -6.82 7.40 6.18
CA LEU A 90 -5.79 8.33 6.65
C LEU A 90 -4.40 7.85 6.21
N PRO A 91 -3.66 8.65 5.41
CA PRO A 91 -2.36 8.27 4.86
C PRO A 91 -1.25 8.49 5.89
N VAL A 92 -1.26 7.66 6.94
CA VAL A 92 -0.27 7.72 8.02
C VAL A 92 1.16 7.54 7.49
N GLY A 93 1.35 6.70 6.46
CA GLY A 93 2.63 6.51 5.77
C GLY A 93 3.02 7.59 4.74
N LEU A 94 2.23 8.65 4.58
CA LEU A 94 2.44 9.83 3.73
C LEU A 94 2.52 9.66 2.21
N PHE A 95 3.28 8.70 1.72
CA PHE A 95 3.86 8.83 0.38
C PHE A 95 2.98 8.30 -0.76
N PHE A 96 2.10 7.34 -0.49
CA PHE A 96 1.35 6.62 -1.54
C PHE A 96 -0.15 6.66 -1.30
N PRO A 97 -0.96 7.01 -2.32
CA PRO A 97 -2.40 6.85 -2.26
C PRO A 97 -2.79 5.39 -2.07
N TYR A 98 -3.63 5.09 -1.07
CA TYR A 98 -4.09 3.72 -0.81
C TYR A 98 -4.70 3.07 -2.07
N GLY A 99 -5.54 3.80 -2.81
CA GLY A 99 -6.15 3.29 -4.02
C GLY A 99 -5.13 2.87 -5.07
N ARG A 100 -4.01 3.61 -5.17
CA ARG A 100 -2.93 3.32 -6.09
C ARG A 100 -2.08 2.14 -5.65
N PHE A 101 -1.73 2.10 -4.36
CA PHE A 101 -1.08 0.95 -3.74
C PHE A 101 -1.88 -0.34 -4.00
N ARG A 102 -3.18 -0.34 -3.67
CA ARG A 102 -4.10 -1.46 -3.93
C ARG A 102 -4.07 -1.90 -5.39
N ASP A 103 -4.15 -0.96 -6.33
CA ASP A 103 -4.26 -1.28 -7.74
C ASP A 103 -2.97 -1.89 -8.31
N LEU A 104 -1.81 -1.35 -7.92
CA LEU A 104 -0.50 -1.88 -8.33
C LEU A 104 -0.25 -3.25 -7.68
N HIS A 105 -0.57 -3.38 -6.41
CA HIS A 105 -0.34 -4.62 -5.67
C HIS A 105 -1.26 -5.77 -6.13
N LEU A 106 -2.53 -5.48 -6.45
CA LEU A 106 -3.42 -6.46 -7.06
C LEU A 106 -3.00 -6.83 -8.49
N ALA A 107 -2.30 -5.95 -9.20
CA ALA A 107 -1.70 -6.29 -10.48
C ALA A 107 -0.48 -7.21 -10.29
N HIS A 108 0.37 -6.92 -9.31
CA HIS A 108 1.49 -7.79 -8.90
C HIS A 108 1.02 -9.21 -8.56
N HIS A 109 -0.03 -9.37 -7.76
CA HIS A 109 -0.57 -10.70 -7.42
C HIS A 109 -1.22 -11.47 -8.58
N ARG A 110 -1.57 -10.79 -9.68
CA ARG A 110 -2.09 -11.46 -10.88
C ARG A 110 -0.98 -11.98 -11.77
N ASP A 111 0.24 -11.51 -11.57
CA ASP A 111 1.41 -11.93 -12.32
C ASP A 111 2.14 -13.04 -11.56
N GLU A 112 2.31 -14.19 -12.20
CA GLU A 112 3.05 -15.32 -11.65
C GLU A 112 4.58 -15.09 -11.72
N ARG A 113 5.05 -14.09 -12.49
CA ARG A 113 6.47 -13.80 -12.75
C ARG A 113 6.97 -12.58 -11.97
N LEU A 114 7.11 -12.74 -10.64
CA LEU A 114 7.57 -11.77 -9.62
C LEU A 114 8.92 -11.03 -9.86
N THR A 115 9.50 -11.07 -11.06
CA THR A 115 10.73 -10.33 -11.41
C THR A 115 10.70 -9.75 -12.82
N ASP A 116 9.63 -9.99 -13.59
CA ASP A 116 9.53 -9.49 -14.96
C ASP A 116 9.29 -7.96 -14.96
N PRO A 117 10.20 -7.15 -15.51
CA PRO A 117 10.07 -5.70 -15.49
C PRO A 117 8.87 -5.16 -16.29
N TYR A 118 8.22 -5.98 -17.12
CA TYR A 118 7.05 -5.57 -17.90
C TYR A 118 5.73 -5.86 -17.19
N ASP A 119 5.68 -6.97 -16.46
CA ASP A 119 4.43 -7.50 -15.89
C ASP A 119 4.32 -7.23 -14.38
N ASP A 120 5.46 -7.13 -13.69
CA ASP A 120 5.52 -6.84 -12.25
C ASP A 120 5.77 -5.35 -11.97
N PRO A 121 4.75 -4.60 -11.48
CA PRO A 121 4.90 -3.17 -11.15
C PRO A 121 5.79 -2.91 -9.94
N GLU A 122 6.15 -3.94 -9.17
CA GLU A 122 7.05 -3.87 -8.02
C GLU A 122 8.49 -4.32 -8.37
N SER A 123 8.72 -4.74 -9.62
CA SER A 123 10.02 -5.25 -10.06
C SER A 123 11.13 -4.20 -9.92
N ASN A 124 12.27 -4.65 -9.40
CA ASN A 124 13.49 -3.85 -9.30
C ASN A 124 14.50 -4.16 -10.43
N PHE A 125 14.10 -5.01 -11.38
CA PHE A 125 14.90 -5.37 -12.54
C PHE A 125 14.48 -4.53 -13.74
N LEU A 126 15.33 -4.51 -14.76
CA LEU A 126 15.06 -3.81 -16.01
C LEU A 126 15.41 -4.74 -17.16
N ASP A 127 14.69 -4.57 -18.26
CA ASP A 127 15.02 -5.21 -19.52
C ASP A 127 16.48 -4.94 -19.91
N PRO A 128 17.25 -5.95 -20.38
CA PRO A 128 18.66 -5.77 -20.71
C PRO A 128 18.95 -4.66 -21.72
N LYS A 129 18.06 -4.43 -22.70
CA LYS A 129 18.20 -3.36 -23.70
C LYS A 129 17.98 -1.99 -23.07
N VAL A 130 17.00 -1.86 -22.18
CA VAL A 130 16.77 -0.64 -21.39
C VAL A 130 17.98 -0.37 -20.48
N TRP A 131 18.49 -1.40 -19.80
CA TRP A 131 19.66 -1.32 -18.93
C TRP A 131 20.91 -0.82 -19.67
N ALA A 132 21.19 -1.38 -20.84
CA ALA A 132 22.34 -1.01 -21.68
C ALA A 132 22.30 0.46 -22.10
N GLY A 133 21.10 1.03 -22.29
CA GLY A 133 20.91 2.45 -22.62
C GLY A 133 21.04 3.42 -21.44
N LEU A 134 21.13 2.93 -20.20
CA LEU A 134 21.22 3.82 -19.02
C LEU A 134 22.63 4.41 -18.83
N PRO A 135 22.73 5.70 -18.43
CA PRO A 135 23.98 6.27 -17.95
C PRO A 135 24.62 5.45 -16.83
N ARG A 136 25.95 5.33 -16.81
CA ARG A 136 26.70 4.50 -15.86
C ARG A 136 26.37 4.79 -14.39
N TRP A 137 26.08 6.03 -14.03
CA TRP A 137 25.70 6.39 -12.67
C TRP A 137 24.34 5.82 -12.26
N ARG A 138 23.36 5.74 -13.18
CA ARG A 138 22.06 5.10 -12.93
C ARG A 138 22.21 3.60 -12.76
N GLN A 139 23.04 2.98 -13.58
CA GLN A 139 23.35 1.56 -13.43
C GLN A 139 24.04 1.25 -12.09
N ARG A 140 24.90 2.14 -11.58
CA ARG A 140 25.50 1.98 -10.24
C ARG A 140 24.46 2.15 -9.14
N LEU A 141 23.60 3.16 -9.25
CA LEU A 141 22.52 3.42 -8.30
C LEU A 141 21.55 2.23 -8.19
N LEU A 142 21.09 1.70 -9.33
CA LEU A 142 20.16 0.57 -9.37
C LEU A 142 20.83 -0.74 -8.91
N ARG A 143 22.12 -0.95 -9.21
CA ARG A 143 22.88 -2.05 -8.62
C ARG A 143 22.96 -1.96 -7.11
N PHE A 144 23.19 -0.77 -6.56
CA PHE A 144 23.18 -0.57 -5.12
C PHE A 144 21.78 -0.84 -4.54
N ASN A 145 20.70 -0.37 -5.18
CA ASN A 145 19.32 -0.69 -4.81
C ASN A 145 18.99 -2.20 -4.86
N ASN A 146 19.75 -2.99 -5.62
CA ASN A 146 19.62 -4.45 -5.66
C ASN A 146 20.41 -5.18 -4.56
N THR A 147 21.05 -4.45 -3.65
CA THR A 147 21.51 -4.97 -2.35
C THR A 147 20.43 -4.73 -1.30
N LEU A 148 20.37 -5.53 -0.23
CA LEU A 148 19.42 -5.31 0.87
C LEU A 148 19.59 -3.92 1.48
N LEU A 149 20.82 -3.55 1.80
CA LEU A 149 21.14 -2.24 2.40
C LEU A 149 20.71 -1.10 1.48
N GLY A 150 21.04 -1.17 0.18
CA GLY A 150 20.62 -0.14 -0.76
C GLY A 150 19.11 -0.11 -0.96
N ARG A 151 18.42 -1.25 -0.98
CA ARG A 151 16.96 -1.29 -1.09
C ARG A 151 16.27 -0.65 0.10
N MET A 152 16.78 -0.87 1.32
CA MET A 152 16.26 -0.20 2.51
C MET A 152 16.60 1.30 2.53
N ALA A 153 17.81 1.67 2.12
CA ALA A 153 18.31 3.04 2.21
C ALA A 153 17.74 3.97 1.14
N ILE A 154 17.68 3.54 -0.13
CA ILE A 154 17.29 4.39 -1.28
C ILE A 154 16.06 3.87 -2.03
N GLY A 155 15.68 2.61 -1.85
CA GLY A 155 14.53 2.01 -2.52
C GLY A 155 13.20 2.74 -2.28
N PRO A 156 12.89 3.20 -1.06
CA PRO A 156 11.70 4.03 -0.82
C PRO A 156 11.71 5.32 -1.65
N ALA A 157 12.83 6.06 -1.66
CA ALA A 157 12.96 7.29 -2.45
C ALA A 157 12.78 7.03 -3.96
N LEU A 158 13.39 5.96 -4.49
CA LEU A 158 13.23 5.57 -5.89
C LEU A 158 11.77 5.23 -6.22
N SER A 159 11.08 4.51 -5.33
CA SER A 159 9.67 4.14 -5.50
C SER A 159 8.76 5.37 -5.51
N ILE A 160 8.99 6.33 -4.61
CA ILE A 160 8.26 7.60 -4.55
C ILE A 160 8.40 8.36 -5.87
N VAL A 161 9.65 8.53 -6.34
CA VAL A 161 9.92 9.28 -7.58
C VAL A 161 9.28 8.59 -8.79
N ALA A 162 9.35 7.25 -8.87
CA ALA A 162 8.75 6.49 -9.97
C ALA A 162 7.22 6.68 -10.00
N ILE A 163 6.53 6.42 -8.88
CA ILE A 163 5.08 6.56 -8.80
C ILE A 163 4.63 7.99 -9.10
N LEU A 164 5.26 9.00 -8.51
CA LEU A 164 4.91 10.40 -8.76
C LEU A 164 5.06 10.76 -10.24
N ARG A 165 6.16 10.33 -10.86
CA ARG A 165 6.46 10.58 -12.27
C ARG A 165 5.43 9.92 -13.19
N ASP A 166 5.10 8.66 -12.93
CA ASP A 166 4.27 7.86 -13.84
C ASP A 166 2.78 8.15 -13.66
N ASP A 167 2.33 8.35 -12.42
CA ASP A 167 0.96 8.80 -12.15
C ASP A 167 0.72 10.22 -12.66
N ALA A 168 1.68 11.14 -12.54
CA ALA A 168 1.54 12.47 -13.12
C ALA A 168 1.37 12.43 -14.64
N ARG A 169 2.06 11.51 -15.34
CA ARG A 169 1.83 11.31 -16.78
C ARG A 169 0.47 10.71 -17.07
N ALA A 170 0.04 9.72 -16.30
CA ALA A 170 -1.25 9.08 -16.48
C ALA A 170 -2.41 10.07 -16.28
N ILE A 171 -2.34 10.91 -15.22
CA ILE A 171 -3.29 11.99 -14.97
C ILE A 171 -3.33 12.98 -16.14
N ARG A 172 -2.16 13.42 -16.64
CA ARG A 172 -2.08 14.32 -17.81
C ARG A 172 -2.67 13.71 -19.09
N ARG A 173 -2.65 12.38 -19.21
CA ARG A 173 -3.28 11.64 -20.32
C ARG A 173 -4.78 11.39 -20.10
N GLY A 174 -5.35 11.88 -18.99
CA GLY A 174 -6.78 11.82 -18.70
C GLY A 174 -7.20 10.69 -17.78
N ASP A 175 -6.28 10.00 -17.09
CA ASP A 175 -6.66 8.98 -16.10
C ASP A 175 -7.29 9.62 -14.86
N ARG A 176 -8.62 9.67 -14.86
CA ARG A 176 -9.42 10.24 -13.77
C ARG A 176 -9.42 9.39 -12.51
N ARG A 177 -9.14 8.08 -12.60
CA ARG A 177 -9.10 7.19 -11.43
C ARG A 177 -7.88 7.49 -10.59
N ILE A 178 -6.71 7.59 -11.22
CA ILE A 178 -5.47 7.96 -10.52
C ILE A 178 -5.59 9.37 -9.96
N ALA A 179 -6.18 10.31 -10.72
CA ALA A 179 -6.41 11.67 -10.22
C ALA A 179 -7.31 11.70 -8.97
N ARG A 180 -8.40 10.92 -8.95
CA ARG A 180 -9.28 10.78 -7.79
C ARG A 180 -8.54 10.20 -6.59
N ASP A 181 -7.74 9.15 -6.79
CA ASP A 181 -7.02 8.51 -5.69
C ASP A 181 -5.99 9.47 -5.06
N TRP A 182 -5.31 10.29 -5.87
CA TRP A 182 -4.46 11.38 -5.38
C TRP A 182 -5.25 12.49 -4.67
N ALA A 183 -6.44 12.86 -5.17
CA ALA A 183 -7.27 13.86 -4.51
C ALA A 183 -7.74 13.40 -3.12
N LEU A 184 -8.16 12.14 -2.99
CA LEU A 184 -8.51 11.51 -1.72
C LEU A 184 -7.30 11.43 -0.78
N HIS A 185 -6.13 11.08 -1.32
CA HIS A 185 -4.88 11.06 -0.56
C HIS A 185 -4.50 12.44 -0.03
N LEU A 186 -4.61 13.48 -0.86
CA LEU A 186 -4.34 14.86 -0.44
C LEU A 186 -5.34 15.34 0.62
N ALA A 187 -6.61 14.96 0.51
CA ALA A 187 -7.61 15.25 1.54
C ALA A 187 -7.24 14.56 2.87
N GLY A 188 -6.86 13.28 2.83
CA GLY A 188 -6.39 12.54 4.00
C GLY A 188 -5.09 13.12 4.59
N LEU A 189 -4.15 13.54 3.74
CA LEU A 189 -2.93 14.24 4.16
C LEU A 189 -3.25 15.57 4.84
N GLY A 190 -4.29 16.27 4.39
CA GLY A 190 -4.80 17.46 5.08
C GLY A 190 -5.22 17.16 6.52
N LEU A 191 -5.98 16.08 6.73
CA LEU A 191 -6.40 15.66 8.07
C LEU A 191 -5.22 15.23 8.96
N VAL A 192 -4.29 14.43 8.41
CA VAL A 192 -3.06 14.05 9.12
C VAL A 192 -2.22 15.30 9.43
N GLY A 193 -2.11 16.23 8.49
CA GLY A 193 -1.38 17.49 8.67
C GLY A 193 -1.98 18.36 9.77
N LEU A 194 -3.31 18.45 9.85
CA LEU A 194 -4.00 19.17 10.92
C LEU A 194 -3.72 18.55 12.30
N TRP A 195 -3.73 17.22 12.40
CA TRP A 195 -3.35 16.53 13.63
C TRP A 195 -1.90 16.83 14.01
N ILE A 196 -0.97 16.70 13.05
CA ILE A 196 0.46 16.91 13.29
C ILE A 196 0.79 18.36 13.61
N ALA A 197 0.07 19.33 13.06
CA ALA A 197 0.22 20.74 13.42
C ALA A 197 -0.09 21.03 14.89
N ALA A 198 -0.95 20.22 15.52
CA ALA A 198 -1.26 20.30 16.95
C ALA A 198 -0.41 19.34 17.81
N ALA A 199 0.35 18.43 17.19
CA ALA A 199 1.11 17.41 17.88
C ALA A 199 2.55 17.89 18.20
N PRO A 200 3.15 17.45 19.30
CA PRO A 200 4.52 17.79 19.70
C PRO A 200 5.61 17.14 18.82
N ILE A 201 5.28 16.12 18.02
CA ILE A 201 6.24 15.51 17.10
C ILE A 201 6.70 16.52 16.03
N PRO A 202 8.00 16.72 15.81
CA PRO A 202 8.46 17.59 14.75
C PRO A 202 8.18 16.97 13.37
N LEU A 203 7.82 17.80 12.40
CA LEU A 203 7.48 17.35 11.04
C LEU A 203 8.59 16.49 10.40
N TRP A 204 9.87 16.87 10.58
CA TRP A 204 10.99 16.09 10.06
C TRP A 204 11.06 14.69 10.69
N GLY A 205 10.70 14.56 11.97
CA GLY A 205 10.68 13.30 12.69
C GLY A 205 9.59 12.38 12.14
N TYR A 206 8.42 12.95 11.86
CA TYR A 206 7.34 12.22 11.21
C TYR A 206 7.73 11.72 9.82
N ILE A 207 8.30 12.60 8.97
CA ILE A 207 8.75 12.24 7.62
C ILE A 207 9.83 11.15 7.67
N LEU A 208 10.78 11.25 8.61
CA LEU A 208 11.81 10.25 8.83
C LEU A 208 11.20 8.90 9.22
N SER A 209 10.30 8.86 10.21
CA SER A 209 9.64 7.63 10.63
C SER A 209 8.79 7.00 9.51
N ALA A 210 8.11 7.82 8.70
CA ALA A 210 7.39 7.34 7.54
C ALA A 210 8.34 6.69 6.52
N TYR A 211 9.48 7.33 6.25
CA TYR A 211 10.50 6.78 5.36
C TYR A 211 11.07 5.45 5.88
N LEU A 212 11.43 5.41 7.16
CA LEU A 212 11.95 4.20 7.82
C LEU A 212 10.92 3.07 7.82
N GLY A 213 9.64 3.38 7.97
CA GLY A 213 8.57 2.38 7.86
C GLY A 213 8.57 1.71 6.49
N MET A 214 8.71 2.51 5.41
CA MET A 214 8.87 1.98 4.06
C MET A 214 10.17 1.20 3.88
N SER A 215 11.28 1.66 4.49
CA SER A 215 12.56 0.93 4.49
C SER A 215 12.43 -0.47 5.11
N LEU A 216 11.67 -0.61 6.20
CA LEU A 216 11.42 -1.92 6.82
C LEU A 216 10.60 -2.84 5.91
N LEU A 217 9.55 -2.31 5.27
CA LEU A 217 8.73 -3.08 4.33
C LEU A 217 9.54 -3.58 3.12
N LYS A 218 10.58 -2.85 2.71
CA LYS A 218 11.46 -3.26 1.62
C LYS A 218 12.23 -4.55 1.92
N ILE A 219 12.36 -4.98 3.18
CA ILE A 219 12.95 -6.28 3.53
C ILE A 219 12.14 -7.42 2.91
N ARG A 220 10.81 -7.38 3.02
CA ARG A 220 9.90 -8.38 2.43
C ARG A 220 10.07 -8.44 0.91
N THR A 221 9.94 -7.29 0.25
CA THR A 221 10.10 -7.22 -1.22
C THR A 221 11.48 -7.68 -1.67
N PHE A 222 12.53 -7.50 -0.86
CA PHE A 222 13.87 -7.99 -1.19
C PHE A 222 13.97 -9.52 -1.19
N LEU A 223 13.31 -10.18 -0.25
CA LEU A 223 13.29 -11.64 -0.15
C LEU A 223 12.39 -12.27 -1.22
N GLU A 224 11.30 -11.61 -1.60
CA GLU A 224 10.36 -12.08 -2.63
C GLU A 224 10.93 -11.99 -4.05
N HIS A 225 11.76 -10.98 -4.35
CA HIS A 225 12.33 -10.73 -5.68
C HIS A 225 13.79 -11.21 -5.79
N ARG A 226 14.18 -12.22 -5.02
CA ARG A 226 15.55 -12.75 -4.96
C ARG A 226 15.74 -14.04 -5.73
#